data_AF-A0A086ZE16-F1
#
_entry.id   AF-A0A086ZE16-F1
#
_cell.length_a   1.000
_cell.length_b   1.000
_cell.length_c   1.000
_cell.angle_alpha   90.00
_cell.angle_beta   90.00
_cell.angle_gamma   90.00
#
_symmetry.space_group_name_H-M   'P 1'
#
loop_
_entity.id
_entity.type
_entity.pdbx_description
1 polymer ?
#
loop_
_entity_poly.entity_id
_entity_poly.type
_entity_poly.pdbx_seq_one_letter_code
_entity_poly.pdbx_strand_id
1 'polypeptide(L)'
;MITYVKAFSTSFMLALVVWPFLSAFLTLPILAGMFHRYHRLRTSAVLFVPLGFALYRWARWRSYAVIPAGLLVSLLIETSRLTGMWHLYPCSYRQFDVNDLMTNTLGAMVGCLIAWAYGLLVPVRRAADADDVNARPDLLHRVVTLAIDMVFVGIVTGTCAIGFAYWFHKTATPLPDGTFRLLGTTFSIGVIDKTARIFALLAFAVFEIWIPAAHRGQTLGGMFTHMSVETKARQGWLRVVFYVGRTLVLVLALQILGVGNGTGSNVFGLFGASSARIGWTAIAALALFWLVARQMPYDLIPGAVVGGD
;
A
#
# COMPACT_ATOMS: atom_id res chain seq x y z
N MET A 1 -40.17 -16.16 -7.56
CA MET A 1 -39.49 -16.25 -6.24
C MET A 1 -40.40 -15.82 -5.09
N ILE A 2 -40.99 -14.61 -5.11
CA ILE A 2 -41.89 -14.11 -4.03
C ILE A 2 -43.10 -15.04 -3.76
N THR A 3 -43.69 -15.64 -4.80
CA THR A 3 -44.83 -16.57 -4.67
C THR A 3 -44.46 -17.89 -4.00
N TYR A 4 -43.21 -18.36 -4.16
CA TYR A 4 -42.71 -19.59 -3.55
C TYR A 4 -42.47 -19.42 -2.04
N VAL A 5 -42.01 -18.24 -1.62
CA VAL A 5 -41.77 -17.93 -0.21
C VAL A 5 -43.09 -17.78 0.56
N LYS A 6 -44.17 -17.32 -0.08
CA LYS A 6 -45.53 -17.24 0.53
C LYS A 6 -46.16 -18.59 0.88
N ALA A 7 -45.62 -19.71 0.40
CA ALA A 7 -46.11 -21.05 0.73
C ALA A 7 -45.66 -21.53 2.12
N PHE A 8 -44.72 -20.83 2.75
CA PHE A 8 -44.22 -21.18 4.09
C PHE A 8 -45.05 -20.50 5.19
N SER A 9 -45.14 -21.17 6.35
CA SER A 9 -45.87 -20.70 7.54
C SER A 9 -45.52 -19.27 7.94
N THR A 10 -46.49 -18.53 8.49
CA THR A 10 -46.33 -17.17 9.01
C THR A 10 -45.13 -17.03 9.95
N SER A 11 -44.83 -18.08 10.73
CA SER A 11 -43.66 -18.13 11.63
C SER A 11 -42.32 -18.13 10.87
N PHE A 12 -42.25 -18.75 9.69
CA PHE A 12 -41.06 -18.77 8.84
C PHE A 12 -40.84 -17.42 8.14
N MET A 13 -41.92 -16.79 7.67
CA MET A 13 -41.88 -15.42 7.13
C MET A 13 -41.43 -14.41 8.18
N LEU A 14 -41.97 -14.51 9.39
CA LEU A 14 -41.54 -13.71 10.54
C LEU A 14 -40.06 -13.96 10.85
N ALA A 15 -39.60 -15.21 10.86
CA ALA A 15 -38.19 -15.50 11.06
C ALA A 15 -37.32 -14.84 9.99
N LEU A 16 -37.64 -14.97 8.69
CA LEU A 16 -36.86 -14.34 7.62
C LEU A 16 -36.80 -12.81 7.70
N VAL A 17 -37.89 -12.16 8.13
CA VAL A 17 -37.96 -10.70 8.25
C VAL A 17 -37.33 -10.20 9.55
N VAL A 18 -37.59 -10.86 10.67
CA VAL A 18 -37.17 -10.43 12.01
C VAL A 18 -35.74 -10.84 12.33
N TRP A 19 -35.30 -12.01 11.85
CA TRP A 19 -34.00 -12.58 12.18
C TRP A 19 -32.80 -11.67 11.84
N PRO A 20 -32.74 -10.96 10.68
CA PRO A 20 -31.64 -10.04 10.39
C PRO A 20 -31.54 -8.89 11.41
N PHE A 21 -32.68 -8.33 11.83
CA PHE A 21 -32.72 -7.23 12.79
C PHE A 21 -32.45 -7.70 14.22
N LEU A 22 -33.04 -8.83 14.61
CA LEU A 22 -32.83 -9.41 15.93
C LEU A 22 -31.39 -9.90 16.09
N SER A 23 -30.85 -10.55 15.05
CA SER A 23 -29.43 -10.90 14.97
C SER A 23 -28.58 -9.65 15.09
N ALA A 24 -28.83 -8.57 14.32
CA ALA A 24 -28.06 -7.34 14.44
C ALA A 24 -28.15 -6.75 15.86
N PHE A 25 -29.34 -6.65 16.44
CA PHE A 25 -29.55 -6.11 17.78
C PHE A 25 -28.86 -6.93 18.88
N LEU A 26 -28.81 -8.26 18.75
CA LEU A 26 -28.18 -9.15 19.73
C LEU A 26 -26.67 -9.29 19.51
N THR A 27 -26.21 -9.26 18.26
CA THR A 27 -24.80 -9.42 17.91
C THR A 27 -24.01 -8.13 18.06
N LEU A 28 -24.56 -6.96 17.72
CA LEU A 28 -23.83 -5.69 17.78
C LEU A 28 -23.34 -5.32 19.19
N PRO A 29 -24.10 -5.53 20.29
CA PRO A 29 -23.60 -5.30 21.64
C PRO A 29 -22.50 -6.28 22.06
N ILE A 30 -22.60 -7.54 21.64
CA ILE A 30 -21.58 -8.57 21.89
C ILE A 30 -20.30 -8.25 21.10
N LEU A 31 -20.45 -7.84 19.85
CA LEU A 31 -19.36 -7.41 18.98
C LEU A 31 -18.71 -6.13 19.52
N ALA A 32 -19.50 -5.16 19.99
CA ALA A 32 -19.01 -3.93 20.62
C ALA A 32 -18.32 -4.20 21.97
N GLY A 33 -18.83 -5.16 22.75
CA GLY A 33 -18.19 -5.61 23.98
C GLY A 33 -16.87 -6.33 23.74
N MET A 34 -16.81 -7.21 22.73
CA MET A 34 -15.56 -7.83 22.28
C MET A 34 -14.59 -6.80 21.70
N PHE A 35 -15.09 -5.82 20.94
CA PHE A 35 -14.33 -4.72 20.37
C PHE A 35 -13.63 -3.90 21.46
N HIS A 36 -14.37 -3.52 22.51
CA HIS A 36 -13.83 -2.75 23.63
C HIS A 36 -12.84 -3.57 24.46
N ARG A 37 -13.05 -4.89 24.62
CA ARG A 37 -12.21 -5.74 25.46
C ARG A 37 -10.93 -6.21 24.78
N TYR A 38 -10.97 -6.47 23.48
CA TYR A 38 -9.83 -7.04 22.75
C TYR A 38 -8.99 -6.00 22.01
N HIS A 39 -9.41 -4.74 21.88
CA HIS A 39 -8.71 -3.68 21.13
C HIS A 39 -8.20 -4.13 19.74
N ARG A 40 -8.85 -5.14 19.15
CA ARG A 40 -8.44 -5.78 17.90
C ARG A 40 -9.40 -5.37 16.79
N LEU A 41 -9.44 -4.08 16.49
CA LEU A 41 -9.46 -3.74 15.08
C LEU A 41 -8.15 -4.29 14.53
N ARG A 42 -8.21 -5.47 13.92
CA ARG A 42 -7.10 -5.91 13.09
C ARG A 42 -6.88 -4.79 12.08
N THR A 43 -5.64 -4.32 12.01
CA THR A 43 -5.16 -3.21 11.17
C THR A 43 -5.59 -3.32 9.70
N SER A 44 -6.07 -4.48 9.27
CA SER A 44 -6.72 -4.75 7.99
C SER A 44 -7.81 -3.72 7.62
N ALA A 45 -8.76 -3.40 8.51
CA ALA A 45 -9.89 -2.53 8.14
C ALA A 45 -9.43 -1.11 7.74
N VAL A 46 -8.34 -0.64 8.37
CA VAL A 46 -7.71 0.65 8.06
C VAL A 46 -7.14 0.67 6.64
N LEU A 47 -6.70 -0.47 6.10
CA LEU A 47 -6.16 -0.57 4.73
C LEU A 47 -7.27 -0.58 3.66
N PHE A 48 -8.49 -0.99 4.02
CA PHE A 48 -9.62 -0.98 3.09
C PHE A 48 -10.26 0.40 2.93
N VAL A 49 -10.10 1.30 3.89
CA VAL A 49 -10.52 2.71 3.76
C VAL A 49 -9.81 3.42 2.60
N PRO A 50 -8.47 3.49 2.52
CA PRO A 50 -7.79 4.11 1.39
C PRO A 50 -8.03 3.35 0.08
N LEU A 51 -8.19 2.02 0.12
CA LEU A 51 -8.58 1.24 -1.08
C LEU A 51 -9.95 1.69 -1.62
N GLY A 52 -10.97 1.76 -0.74
CA GLY A 52 -12.31 2.21 -1.12
C GLY A 52 -12.31 3.65 -1.63
N PHE A 53 -11.56 4.53 -0.98
CA PHE A 53 -11.37 5.91 -1.41
C PHE A 53 -10.75 5.97 -2.81
N ALA A 54 -9.65 5.25 -3.04
CA ALA A 54 -8.94 5.24 -4.32
C ALA A 54 -9.82 4.66 -5.45
N LEU A 55 -10.46 3.51 -5.24
CA LEU A 55 -11.31 2.92 -6.26
C LEU A 55 -12.49 3.82 -6.63
N TYR A 56 -13.14 4.46 -5.64
CA TYR A 56 -14.25 5.37 -5.89
C TYR A 56 -13.81 6.70 -6.52
N ARG A 57 -12.79 7.36 -5.94
CA ARG A 57 -12.40 8.73 -6.33
C ARG A 57 -11.45 8.79 -7.52
N TRP A 58 -10.52 7.83 -7.61
CA TRP A 58 -9.42 7.84 -8.57
C TRP A 58 -9.70 6.91 -9.74
N ALA A 59 -10.02 5.64 -9.47
CA ALA A 59 -10.42 4.70 -10.52
C ALA A 59 -11.84 4.97 -11.05
N ARG A 60 -12.60 5.86 -10.38
CA ARG A 60 -13.97 6.27 -10.73
C ARG A 60 -14.95 5.09 -10.79
N TRP A 61 -14.69 4.05 -10.01
CA TRP A 61 -15.60 2.94 -9.87
C TRP A 61 -16.82 3.39 -9.07
N ARG A 62 -18.00 2.94 -9.50
CA ARG A 62 -19.24 3.21 -8.76
C ARG A 62 -19.22 2.41 -7.45
N SER A 63 -19.87 2.93 -6.41
CA SER A 63 -19.89 2.30 -5.08
C SER A 63 -20.34 0.84 -5.12
N TYR A 64 -21.30 0.50 -5.99
CA TYR A 64 -21.76 -0.88 -6.18
C TYR A 64 -20.70 -1.83 -6.78
N ALA A 65 -19.63 -1.32 -7.38
CA ALA A 65 -18.49 -2.10 -7.83
C ALA A 65 -17.36 -2.11 -6.78
N VAL A 66 -17.14 -0.99 -6.08
CA VAL A 66 -16.11 -0.88 -5.04
C VAL A 66 -16.40 -1.79 -3.84
N ILE A 67 -17.65 -1.85 -3.38
CA ILE A 67 -18.01 -2.64 -2.20
C ILE A 67 -17.82 -4.15 -2.44
N PRO A 68 -18.32 -4.75 -3.54
CA PRO A 68 -18.00 -6.14 -3.88
C PRO A 68 -16.51 -6.37 -4.12
N ALA A 69 -15.79 -5.42 -4.73
CA ALA A 69 -14.34 -5.55 -4.90
C ALA A 69 -13.62 -5.61 -3.54
N GLY A 70 -13.98 -4.75 -2.59
CA GLY A 70 -13.46 -4.81 -1.21
C GLY A 70 -13.80 -6.13 -0.52
N LEU A 71 -15.02 -6.64 -0.70
CA LEU A 71 -15.40 -7.97 -0.21
C LEU A 71 -14.52 -9.08 -0.82
N LEU A 72 -14.33 -9.08 -2.14
CA LEU A 72 -13.55 -10.09 -2.86
C LEU A 72 -12.06 -10.05 -2.48
N VAL A 73 -11.48 -8.86 -2.34
CA VAL A 73 -10.08 -8.71 -1.87
C VAL A 73 -9.95 -9.22 -0.44
N SER A 74 -10.89 -8.90 0.45
CA SER A 74 -10.88 -9.41 1.82
C SER A 74 -11.05 -10.94 1.87
N LEU A 75 -11.95 -11.48 1.04
CA LEU A 75 -12.14 -12.91 0.87
C LEU A 75 -10.85 -13.59 0.38
N LEU A 76 -10.18 -13.01 -0.62
CA LEU A 76 -8.92 -13.52 -1.15
C LEU A 76 -7.81 -13.57 -0.08
N ILE A 77 -7.74 -12.55 0.78
CA ILE A 77 -6.78 -12.51 1.89
C ILE A 77 -7.09 -13.63 2.88
N GLU A 78 -8.36 -13.79 3.27
CA GLU A 78 -8.74 -14.77 4.29
C GLU A 78 -8.68 -16.21 3.77
N THR A 79 -8.99 -16.45 2.49
CA THR A 79 -8.75 -17.75 1.84
C THR A 79 -7.26 -18.06 1.70
N SER A 80 -6.43 -17.05 1.40
CA SER A 80 -4.98 -17.23 1.39
C SER A 80 -4.45 -17.64 2.76
N ARG A 81 -4.99 -17.09 3.86
CA ARG A 81 -4.60 -17.49 5.23
C ARG A 81 -5.10 -18.89 5.60
N LEU A 82 -6.35 -19.18 5.27
CA LEU A 82 -6.98 -20.47 5.54
C LEU A 82 -6.24 -21.61 4.84
N THR A 83 -5.81 -21.40 3.60
CA THR A 83 -5.09 -22.39 2.79
C THR A 83 -3.57 -22.43 3.04
N GLY A 84 -3.06 -21.68 4.02
CA GLY A 84 -1.63 -21.64 4.30
C GLY A 84 -0.81 -21.08 3.13
N MET A 85 -1.25 -19.94 2.57
CA MET A 85 -0.74 -19.34 1.33
C MET A 85 -0.79 -20.32 0.15
N TRP A 86 -1.97 -20.84 -0.17
CA TRP A 86 -2.17 -21.74 -1.30
C TRP A 86 -1.32 -23.02 -1.21
N HIS A 87 -1.31 -23.65 -0.04
CA HIS A 87 -0.55 -24.86 0.28
C HIS A 87 0.98 -24.69 0.21
N LEU A 88 1.47 -23.46 0.37
CA LEU A 88 2.87 -23.23 0.69
C LEU A 88 3.20 -23.82 2.07
N TYR A 89 2.28 -23.69 3.01
CA TYR A 89 2.34 -24.34 4.32
C TYR A 89 1.35 -25.51 4.39
N PRO A 90 1.69 -26.59 5.12
CA PRO A 90 0.83 -27.76 5.26
C PRO A 90 -0.39 -27.50 6.17
N CYS A 91 -0.40 -26.38 6.89
CA CYS A 91 -1.47 -26.00 7.80
C CYS A 91 -1.96 -24.57 7.54
N SER A 92 -3.15 -24.26 8.05
CA SER A 92 -3.67 -22.89 8.04
C SER A 92 -2.79 -21.99 8.90
N TYR A 93 -2.43 -20.82 8.37
CA TYR A 93 -1.68 -19.84 9.17
C TYR A 93 -2.57 -19.28 10.30
N ARG A 94 -3.86 -19.14 10.00
CA ARG A 94 -4.90 -18.75 10.95
C ARG A 94 -6.26 -19.27 10.47
N GLN A 95 -7.19 -19.45 11.43
CA GLN A 95 -8.59 -19.72 11.14
C GLN A 95 -9.25 -18.57 10.35
N PHE A 96 -10.08 -18.94 9.38
CA PHE A 96 -10.89 -18.02 8.60
C PHE A 96 -11.85 -17.22 9.49
N ASP A 97 -11.78 -15.90 9.40
CA ASP A 97 -12.55 -14.98 10.24
C ASP A 97 -13.53 -14.12 9.45
N VAL A 98 -14.82 -14.43 9.57
CA VAL A 98 -15.91 -13.67 8.94
C VAL A 98 -15.96 -12.22 9.42
N ASN A 99 -15.51 -11.93 10.65
CA ASN A 99 -15.49 -10.55 11.14
C ASN A 99 -14.45 -9.70 10.40
N ASP A 100 -13.34 -10.29 9.95
CA ASP A 100 -12.37 -9.58 9.08
C ASP A 100 -12.98 -9.29 7.72
N LEU A 101 -13.75 -10.24 7.18
CA LEU A 101 -14.49 -10.03 5.93
C LEU A 101 -15.41 -8.81 6.05
N MET A 102 -16.25 -8.79 7.08
CA MET A 102 -17.20 -7.70 7.35
C MET A 102 -16.50 -6.36 7.61
N THR A 103 -15.51 -6.33 8.49
CA THR A 103 -14.82 -5.08 8.87
C THR A 103 -14.00 -4.48 7.73
N ASN A 104 -13.36 -5.28 6.89
CA ASN A 104 -12.67 -4.82 5.69
C ASN A 104 -13.65 -4.26 4.65
N THR A 105 -14.78 -4.95 4.41
CA THR A 105 -15.82 -4.44 3.51
C THR A 105 -16.41 -3.13 4.03
N LEU A 106 -16.65 -3.00 5.34
CA LEU A 106 -17.05 -1.74 5.97
C LEU A 106 -15.98 -0.66 5.80
N GLY A 107 -14.69 -1.01 5.91
CA GLY A 107 -13.58 -0.10 5.60
C GLY A 107 -13.68 0.46 4.17
N ALA A 108 -13.92 -0.40 3.17
CA ALA A 108 -14.11 0.04 1.79
C ALA A 108 -15.34 0.95 1.61
N MET A 109 -16.45 0.67 2.31
CA MET A 109 -17.64 1.52 2.33
C MET A 109 -17.34 2.91 2.93
N VAL A 110 -16.62 2.96 4.06
CA VAL A 110 -16.18 4.21 4.69
C VAL A 110 -15.25 4.99 3.76
N GLY A 111 -14.34 4.30 3.06
CA GLY A 111 -13.50 4.90 2.02
C GLY A 111 -14.30 5.58 0.91
N CYS A 112 -15.33 4.91 0.39
CA CYS A 112 -16.27 5.49 -0.58
C CYS A 112 -17.00 6.72 -0.01
N LEU A 113 -17.46 6.65 1.24
CA LEU A 113 -18.17 7.75 1.90
C LEU A 113 -17.28 8.98 2.05
N ILE A 114 -16.04 8.79 2.50
CA ILE A 114 -15.04 9.85 2.61
C ILE A 114 -14.73 10.44 1.23
N ALA A 115 -14.56 9.59 0.21
CA ALA A 115 -14.31 10.04 -1.15
C ALA A 115 -15.46 10.86 -1.74
N TRP A 116 -16.69 10.43 -1.48
CA TRP A 116 -17.89 11.17 -1.87
C TRP A 116 -17.97 12.52 -1.16
N ALA A 117 -17.80 12.56 0.17
CA ALA A 117 -17.82 13.78 0.96
C ALA A 117 -16.71 14.75 0.54
N TYR A 118 -15.51 14.22 0.27
CA TYR A 118 -14.38 14.99 -0.26
C TYR A 118 -14.70 15.57 -1.65
N GLY A 119 -15.43 14.83 -2.49
CA GLY A 119 -15.89 15.32 -3.79
C GLY A 119 -16.86 16.50 -3.71
N LEU A 120 -17.56 16.69 -2.59
CA LEU A 120 -18.39 17.88 -2.34
C LEU A 120 -17.55 19.14 -2.12
N LEU A 121 -16.32 18.99 -1.59
CA LEU A 121 -15.41 20.10 -1.28
C LEU A 121 -14.42 20.36 -2.42
N VAL A 122 -13.92 19.30 -3.04
CA VAL A 122 -12.85 19.36 -4.06
C VAL A 122 -13.35 18.70 -5.34
N PRO A 123 -13.94 19.49 -6.27
CA PRO A 123 -14.42 18.97 -7.52
C PRO A 123 -13.27 18.34 -8.33
N VAL A 124 -13.56 17.21 -8.98
CA VAL A 124 -12.59 16.54 -9.85
C VAL A 124 -12.36 17.45 -11.05
N ARG A 125 -11.16 18.05 -11.20
CA ARG A 125 -10.79 18.75 -12.43
C ARG A 125 -10.93 17.75 -13.60
N ARG A 126 -11.66 18.15 -14.65
CA ARG A 126 -11.79 17.34 -15.87
C ARG A 126 -10.43 17.29 -16.57
N ALA A 127 -10.19 16.19 -17.30
CA ALA A 127 -8.95 15.91 -18.04
C ALA A 127 -8.58 16.91 -19.15
N ALA A 128 -9.26 18.06 -19.25
CA ALA A 128 -8.96 19.11 -20.22
C ALA A 128 -7.72 19.94 -19.87
N ASP A 129 -7.24 19.89 -18.61
CA ASP A 129 -5.99 20.52 -18.14
C ASP A 129 -4.80 19.54 -18.08
N ALA A 130 -4.91 18.36 -18.72
CA ALA A 130 -3.98 17.23 -18.50
C ALA A 130 -2.51 17.49 -18.89
N ASP A 131 -2.23 18.55 -19.66
CA ASP A 131 -0.89 18.91 -20.12
C ASP A 131 -0.13 19.86 -19.16
N ASP A 132 -0.79 20.44 -18.14
CA ASP A 132 -0.12 21.32 -17.17
C ASP A 132 0.54 20.49 -16.06
N VAL A 133 1.80 20.12 -16.29
CA VAL A 133 2.61 19.43 -15.28
C VAL A 133 3.10 20.44 -14.25
N ASN A 134 2.66 20.28 -13.00
CA ASN A 134 3.09 21.13 -11.90
C ASN A 134 4.58 20.92 -11.59
N ALA A 135 5.40 21.87 -12.04
CA ALA A 135 6.85 21.92 -11.81
C ALA A 135 7.24 22.58 -10.47
N ARG A 136 6.26 23.12 -9.71
CA ARG A 136 6.46 23.71 -8.37
C ARG A 136 5.47 23.13 -7.34
N PRO A 137 5.55 21.81 -7.08
CA PRO A 137 4.60 21.14 -6.19
C PRO A 137 4.86 21.43 -4.71
N ASP A 138 3.78 21.69 -3.99
CA ASP A 138 3.77 21.78 -2.52
C ASP A 138 4.20 20.47 -1.85
N LEU A 139 4.61 20.55 -0.58
CA LEU A 139 5.04 19.39 0.20
C LEU A 139 3.97 18.28 0.23
N LEU A 140 2.69 18.65 0.41
CA LEU A 140 1.60 17.68 0.45
C LEU A 140 1.48 16.92 -0.88
N HIS A 141 1.59 17.61 -2.02
CA HIS A 141 1.59 16.97 -3.33
C HIS A 141 2.75 15.98 -3.46
N ARG A 142 3.97 16.38 -3.06
CA ARG A 142 5.15 15.51 -3.07
C ARG A 142 4.98 14.27 -2.18
N VAL A 143 4.42 14.45 -0.98
CA VAL A 143 4.17 13.34 -0.04
C VAL A 143 3.12 12.38 -0.58
N VAL A 144 2.02 12.89 -1.16
CA VAL A 144 0.99 12.05 -1.77
C VAL A 144 1.54 11.30 -2.98
N THR A 145 2.31 11.95 -3.85
CA THR A 145 3.00 11.30 -4.97
C THR A 145 3.91 10.18 -4.49
N LEU A 146 4.79 10.46 -3.52
CA LEU A 146 5.70 9.46 -2.97
C LEU A 146 4.93 8.31 -2.32
N ALA A 147 3.83 8.58 -1.62
CA ALA A 147 3.00 7.53 -1.02
C ALA A 147 2.39 6.61 -2.09
N ILE A 148 1.92 7.17 -3.20
CA ILE A 148 1.42 6.39 -4.35
C ILE A 148 2.54 5.55 -4.96
N ASP A 149 3.72 6.14 -5.20
CA ASP A 149 4.89 5.41 -5.71
C ASP A 149 5.29 4.26 -4.77
N MET A 150 5.28 4.48 -3.45
CA MET A 150 5.60 3.45 -2.47
C MET A 150 4.57 2.33 -2.42
N VAL A 151 3.29 2.61 -2.70
CA VAL A 151 2.26 1.56 -2.86
C VAL A 151 2.61 0.67 -4.06
N PHE A 152 2.97 1.23 -5.21
CA PHE A 152 3.37 0.44 -6.37
C PHE A 152 4.66 -0.35 -6.14
N VAL A 153 5.67 0.27 -5.53
CA VAL A 153 6.91 -0.42 -5.11
C VAL A 153 6.57 -1.59 -4.18
N GLY A 154 5.68 -1.38 -3.20
CA GLY A 154 5.23 -2.41 -2.27
C GLY A 154 4.50 -3.57 -2.97
N ILE A 155 3.60 -3.29 -3.92
CA ILE A 155 2.88 -4.30 -4.70
C ILE A 155 3.86 -5.15 -5.52
N VAL A 156 4.77 -4.52 -6.26
CA VAL A 156 5.76 -5.23 -7.09
C VAL A 156 6.68 -6.07 -6.21
N THR A 157 7.20 -5.47 -5.14
CA THR A 157 8.08 -6.17 -4.18
C THR A 157 7.38 -7.37 -3.57
N GLY A 158 6.16 -7.20 -3.05
CA GLY A 158 5.38 -8.27 -2.43
C GLY A 158 5.08 -9.40 -3.41
N THR A 159 4.67 -9.07 -4.63
CA THR A 159 4.36 -10.06 -5.67
C THR A 159 5.60 -10.86 -6.07
N CYS A 160 6.73 -10.18 -6.34
CA CYS A 160 7.99 -10.84 -6.68
C CYS A 160 8.54 -11.66 -5.51
N ALA A 161 8.47 -11.15 -4.27
CA ALA A 161 8.94 -11.86 -3.08
C ALA A 161 8.12 -13.12 -2.79
N ILE A 162 6.79 -13.05 -2.89
CA ILE A 162 5.91 -14.23 -2.73
C ILE A 162 6.18 -15.24 -3.84
N GLY A 163 6.29 -14.78 -5.10
CA GLY A 163 6.61 -15.65 -6.24
C GLY A 163 7.96 -16.36 -6.08
N PHE A 164 8.99 -15.64 -5.64
CA PHE A 164 10.30 -16.22 -5.34
C PHE A 164 10.23 -17.20 -4.17
N ALA A 165 9.56 -16.85 -3.08
CA ALA A 165 9.43 -17.73 -1.92
C ALA A 165 8.72 -19.04 -2.30
N TYR A 166 7.66 -18.95 -3.12
CA TYR A 166 6.95 -20.10 -3.64
C TYR A 166 7.85 -20.98 -4.51
N TRP A 167 8.54 -20.38 -5.49
CA TRP A 167 9.47 -21.09 -6.36
C TRP A 167 10.62 -21.75 -5.57
N PHE A 168 11.22 -21.01 -4.63
CA PHE A 168 12.33 -21.48 -3.81
C PHE A 168 11.89 -22.65 -2.92
N HIS A 169 10.73 -22.56 -2.27
CA HIS A 169 10.23 -23.64 -1.41
C HIS A 169 9.87 -24.91 -2.20
N LYS A 170 9.42 -24.76 -3.46
CA LYS A 170 9.11 -25.91 -4.33
C LYS A 170 10.33 -26.57 -4.94
N THR A 171 11.43 -25.84 -5.14
CA THR A 171 12.63 -26.33 -5.82
C THR A 171 13.75 -26.73 -4.86
N ALA A 172 13.86 -26.06 -3.73
CA ALA A 172 14.89 -26.34 -2.75
C ALA A 172 14.50 -27.53 -1.85
N THR A 173 15.46 -28.39 -1.57
CA THR A 173 15.28 -29.52 -0.64
C THR A 173 15.47 -29.03 0.80
N PRO A 174 14.49 -29.18 1.69
CA PRO A 174 14.65 -28.82 3.10
C PRO A 174 15.56 -29.83 3.81
N LEU A 175 16.46 -29.35 4.66
CA LEU A 175 17.33 -30.17 5.50
C LEU A 175 16.80 -30.21 6.95
N PRO A 176 17.15 -31.25 7.73
CA PRO A 176 16.71 -31.38 9.13
C PRO A 176 17.20 -30.26 10.06
N ASP A 177 18.26 -29.55 9.68
CA ASP A 177 18.82 -28.41 10.42
C ASP A 177 18.07 -27.09 10.16
N GLY A 178 17.00 -27.12 9.35
CA GLY A 178 16.22 -25.95 8.97
C GLY A 178 16.81 -25.13 7.82
N THR A 179 17.90 -25.60 7.20
CA THR A 179 18.45 -25.01 5.98
C THR A 179 17.83 -25.61 4.72
N PHE A 180 18.08 -24.99 3.57
CA PHE A 180 17.58 -25.43 2.27
C PHE A 180 18.75 -25.71 1.35
N ARG A 181 18.76 -26.85 0.66
CA ARG A 181 19.75 -27.14 -0.38
C ARG A 181 19.14 -26.97 -1.76
N LEU A 182 19.81 -26.16 -2.58
CA LEU A 182 19.45 -25.87 -3.97
C LEU A 182 20.72 -25.89 -4.81
N LEU A 183 20.71 -26.64 -5.91
CA LEU A 183 21.86 -26.79 -6.84
C LEU A 183 23.18 -27.17 -6.15
N GLY A 184 23.13 -28.03 -5.13
CA GLY A 184 24.31 -28.47 -4.37
C GLY A 184 24.83 -27.47 -3.32
N THR A 185 24.26 -26.26 -3.24
CA THR A 185 24.60 -25.24 -2.24
C THR A 185 23.55 -25.16 -1.14
N THR A 186 23.97 -24.91 0.10
CA THR A 186 23.09 -24.77 1.27
C THR A 186 22.79 -23.30 1.57
N PHE A 187 21.53 -23.00 1.80
CA PHE A 187 20.98 -21.68 2.04
C PHE A 187 20.25 -21.63 3.37
N SER A 188 20.53 -20.61 4.18
CA SER A 188 19.74 -20.29 5.37
C SER A 188 18.37 -19.73 4.98
N ILE A 189 17.38 -19.83 5.87
CA ILE A 189 16.04 -19.25 5.65
C ILE A 189 16.06 -17.74 5.34
N GLY A 190 17.07 -17.01 5.84
CA GLY A 190 17.26 -15.58 5.59
C GLY A 190 17.54 -15.20 4.12
N VAL A 191 17.72 -16.18 3.22
CA VAL A 191 17.76 -15.91 1.77
C VAL A 191 16.45 -15.30 1.28
N ILE A 192 15.31 -15.72 1.82
CA ILE A 192 14.00 -15.17 1.43
C ILE A 192 13.94 -13.66 1.77
N ASP A 193 14.38 -13.28 2.98
CA ASP A 193 14.42 -11.89 3.41
C ASP A 193 15.39 -11.05 2.58
N LYS A 194 16.59 -11.58 2.30
CA LYS A 194 17.59 -10.90 1.47
C LYS A 194 17.07 -10.67 0.05
N THR A 195 16.45 -11.67 -0.55
CA THR A 195 15.89 -11.56 -1.90
C THR A 195 14.72 -10.57 -1.96
N ALA A 196 13.85 -10.55 -0.95
CA ALA A 196 12.77 -9.56 -0.86
C ALA A 196 13.32 -8.12 -0.81
N ARG A 197 14.43 -7.87 -0.10
CA ARG A 197 15.11 -6.57 -0.09
C ARG A 197 15.70 -6.21 -1.46
N ILE A 198 16.26 -7.18 -2.18
CA ILE A 198 16.75 -6.95 -3.55
C ILE A 198 15.60 -6.52 -4.45
N PHE A 199 14.45 -7.20 -4.40
CA PHE A 199 13.28 -6.78 -5.16
C PHE A 199 12.78 -5.40 -4.77
N ALA A 200 12.81 -5.06 -3.47
CA ALA A 200 12.45 -3.72 -3.00
C ALA A 200 13.37 -2.63 -3.59
N LEU A 201 14.68 -2.86 -3.58
CA LEU A 201 15.67 -1.93 -4.14
C LEU A 201 15.53 -1.79 -5.65
N LEU A 202 15.30 -2.90 -6.37
CA LEU A 202 15.08 -2.90 -7.82
C LEU A 202 13.78 -2.18 -8.19
N ALA A 203 12.68 -2.48 -7.50
CA ALA A 203 11.41 -1.79 -7.69
C ALA A 203 11.56 -0.29 -7.37
N PHE A 204 12.21 0.06 -6.26
CA PHE A 204 12.48 1.47 -5.96
C PHE A 204 13.31 2.16 -7.05
N ALA A 205 14.38 1.53 -7.54
CA ALA A 205 15.19 2.07 -8.62
C ALA A 205 14.39 2.26 -9.92
N VAL A 206 13.51 1.31 -10.26
CA VAL A 206 12.61 1.42 -11.41
C VAL A 206 11.67 2.62 -11.23
N PHE A 207 10.93 2.69 -10.13
CA PHE A 207 9.86 3.67 -9.93
C PHE A 207 10.38 5.09 -9.63
N GLU A 208 11.48 5.21 -8.88
CA GLU A 208 11.98 6.51 -8.39
C GLU A 208 13.19 7.06 -9.16
N ILE A 209 13.83 6.24 -10.00
CA ILE A 209 15.01 6.66 -10.78
C ILE A 209 14.73 6.50 -12.27
N TRP A 210 14.46 5.28 -12.74
CA TRP A 210 14.37 5.01 -14.18
C TRP A 210 13.14 5.65 -14.83
N ILE A 211 11.95 5.48 -14.25
CA ILE A 211 10.70 6.05 -14.77
C ILE A 211 10.78 7.59 -14.89
N PRO A 212 11.10 8.35 -13.84
CA PRO A 212 11.19 9.81 -13.96
C PRO A 212 12.32 10.26 -14.88
N ALA A 213 13.46 9.54 -14.93
CA ALA A 213 14.52 9.86 -15.88
C ALA A 213 14.05 9.75 -17.34
N ALA A 214 13.19 8.77 -17.65
CA ALA A 214 12.61 8.52 -18.97
C ALA A 214 11.34 9.34 -19.28
N HIS A 215 10.59 9.80 -18.27
CA HIS A 215 9.26 10.44 -18.44
C HIS A 215 9.24 11.89 -17.92
N ARG A 216 10.10 12.76 -18.47
CA ARG A 216 10.10 14.22 -18.18
C ARG A 216 10.16 14.58 -16.67
N GLY A 217 10.80 13.74 -15.86
CA GLY A 217 10.89 13.92 -14.42
C GLY A 217 9.63 13.51 -13.65
N GLN A 218 8.65 12.86 -14.27
CA GLN A 218 7.45 12.37 -13.58
C GLN A 218 7.63 10.91 -13.14
N THR A 219 7.44 10.64 -11.85
CA THR A 219 7.28 9.26 -11.35
C THR A 219 5.90 8.73 -11.76
N LEU A 220 5.59 7.46 -11.47
CA LEU A 220 4.25 6.93 -11.74
C LEU A 220 3.17 7.64 -10.92
N GLY A 221 3.45 7.90 -9.64
CA GLY A 221 2.64 8.78 -8.80
C GLY A 221 2.60 10.21 -9.34
N GLY A 222 3.71 10.73 -9.89
CA GLY A 222 3.78 12.05 -10.50
C GLY A 222 2.92 12.18 -11.76
N MET A 223 2.81 11.13 -12.57
CA MET A 223 1.87 11.08 -13.70
C MET A 223 0.42 11.09 -13.23
N PHE A 224 0.13 10.44 -12.09
CA PHE A 224 -1.19 10.44 -11.49
C PHE A 224 -1.58 11.79 -10.85
N THR A 225 -0.62 12.47 -10.22
CA THR A 225 -0.83 13.77 -9.56
C THR A 225 -0.47 14.98 -10.44
N HIS A 226 -0.11 14.76 -11.71
CA HIS A 226 0.37 15.77 -12.65
C HIS A 226 1.53 16.61 -12.08
N MET A 227 2.51 15.95 -11.47
CA MET A 227 3.68 16.57 -10.86
C MET A 227 4.97 16.06 -11.51
N SER A 228 5.96 16.95 -11.71
CA SER A 228 7.35 16.55 -11.98
C SER A 228 8.21 16.69 -10.72
N VAL A 229 9.09 15.72 -10.50
CA VAL A 229 10.13 15.80 -9.47
C VAL A 229 11.28 16.70 -9.91
N GLU A 230 11.47 16.87 -11.21
CA GLU A 230 12.53 17.68 -11.81
C GLU A 230 12.07 19.14 -11.96
N THR A 231 12.17 19.91 -10.86
CA THR A 231 11.72 21.31 -10.77
C THR A 231 12.51 22.30 -11.66
N LYS A 232 13.74 21.93 -12.03
CA LYS A 232 14.65 22.68 -12.89
C LYS A 232 15.18 21.74 -13.96
N ALA A 233 15.25 22.20 -15.20
CA ALA A 233 15.85 21.42 -16.29
C ALA A 233 17.35 21.26 -16.03
N ARG A 234 17.79 20.00 -15.93
CA ARG A 234 19.20 19.66 -15.74
C ARG A 234 19.66 18.76 -16.88
N GLN A 235 20.90 18.91 -17.29
CA GLN A 235 21.51 18.08 -18.34
C GLN A 235 22.84 17.48 -17.86
N GLY A 236 23.26 16.38 -18.48
CA GLY A 236 24.52 15.71 -18.19
C GLY A 236 24.68 15.33 -16.71
N TRP A 237 25.85 15.65 -16.15
CA TRP A 237 26.22 15.26 -14.78
C TRP A 237 25.37 15.91 -13.69
N LEU A 238 24.87 17.14 -13.90
CA LEU A 238 24.00 17.83 -12.95
C LEU A 238 22.69 17.08 -12.74
N ARG A 239 22.17 16.46 -13.81
CA ARG A 239 20.97 15.62 -13.73
C ARG A 239 21.25 14.34 -12.93
N VAL A 240 22.43 13.74 -13.11
CA VAL A 240 22.87 12.58 -12.32
C VAL A 240 22.99 12.93 -10.84
N VAL A 241 23.67 14.04 -10.50
CA VAL A 241 23.81 14.51 -9.11
C VAL A 241 22.46 14.80 -8.47
N PHE A 242 21.51 15.36 -9.24
CA PHE A 242 20.13 15.53 -8.79
C PHE A 242 19.45 14.21 -8.42
N TYR A 243 19.47 13.22 -9.32
CA TYR A 243 18.85 11.92 -9.03
C TYR A 243 19.54 11.20 -7.87
N VAL A 244 20.88 11.22 -7.79
CA VAL A 244 21.63 10.65 -6.67
C VAL A 244 21.25 11.33 -5.36
N GLY A 245 21.25 12.66 -5.30
CA GLY A 245 20.87 13.42 -4.12
C GLY A 245 19.43 13.17 -3.68
N ARG A 246 18.49 13.13 -4.64
CA ARG A 246 17.08 12.80 -4.39
C ARG A 246 16.94 11.39 -3.83
N THR A 247 17.57 10.41 -4.46
CA THR A 247 17.56 9.00 -4.02
C THR A 247 18.11 8.86 -2.61
N LEU A 248 19.23 9.51 -2.27
CA LEU A 248 19.80 9.46 -0.93
C LEU A 248 18.85 10.03 0.13
N VAL A 249 18.24 11.18 -0.15
CA VAL A 249 17.25 11.81 0.74
C VAL A 249 16.05 10.89 0.97
N LEU A 250 15.51 10.30 -0.11
CA LEU A 250 14.37 9.39 -0.01
C LEU A 250 14.73 8.10 0.73
N VAL A 251 15.87 7.47 0.42
CA VAL A 251 16.33 6.24 1.10
C VAL A 251 16.55 6.47 2.59
N LEU A 252 17.05 7.65 2.99
CA LEU A 252 17.17 8.02 4.40
C LEU A 252 15.80 8.19 5.07
N ALA A 253 14.88 8.93 4.43
CA ALA A 253 13.55 9.17 4.97
C ALA A 253 12.72 7.88 5.08
N LEU A 254 12.84 6.97 4.11
CA LEU A 254 12.06 5.75 4.02
C LEU A 254 12.60 4.60 4.88
N GLN A 255 13.64 4.81 5.69
CA GLN A 255 14.12 3.81 6.65
C GLN A 255 13.06 3.45 7.71
N ILE A 256 12.00 4.25 7.87
CA ILE A 256 10.86 3.94 8.74
C ILE A 256 9.94 2.84 8.18
N LEU A 257 9.99 2.57 6.87
CA LEU A 257 9.12 1.59 6.24
C LEU A 257 9.72 0.19 6.42
N GLY A 258 8.98 -0.69 7.10
CA GLY A 258 9.31 -2.09 7.38
C GLY A 258 8.89 -3.05 6.27
N VAL A 259 9.72 -4.05 5.94
CA VAL A 259 9.27 -5.28 5.25
C VAL A 259 9.23 -6.38 6.29
N GLY A 260 8.06 -6.63 6.87
CA GLY A 260 7.81 -7.84 7.66
C GLY A 260 7.29 -7.63 9.09
N ASN A 261 6.61 -8.66 9.58
CA ASN A 261 5.96 -8.75 10.89
C ASN A 261 6.99 -8.98 12.02
N GLY A 262 7.77 -7.96 12.38
CA GLY A 262 8.44 -7.92 13.69
C GLY A 262 9.88 -8.42 13.78
N THR A 263 10.56 -8.76 12.68
CA THR A 263 11.99 -9.14 12.68
C THR A 263 12.96 -7.97 12.49
N GLY A 264 12.50 -6.72 12.54
CA GLY A 264 13.37 -5.53 12.42
C GLY A 264 13.94 -5.29 11.01
N SER A 265 13.43 -6.00 9.99
CA SER A 265 13.80 -5.81 8.60
C SER A 265 13.08 -4.60 8.00
N ASN A 266 13.78 -3.47 7.89
CA ASN A 266 13.28 -2.33 7.11
C ASN A 266 13.42 -2.59 5.60
N VAL A 267 12.53 -2.00 4.80
CA VAL A 267 12.51 -2.10 3.31
C VAL A 267 13.90 -1.87 2.76
N PHE A 268 14.58 -0.85 3.27
CA PHE A 268 15.93 -0.50 2.90
C PHE A 268 16.97 -1.06 3.88
N GLY A 269 16.66 -1.19 5.16
CA GLY A 269 17.43 -1.97 6.15
C GLY A 269 18.93 -1.66 6.22
N LEU A 270 19.37 -0.49 5.75
CA LEU A 270 20.79 -0.17 5.53
C LEU A 270 21.55 0.04 6.84
N PHE A 271 20.84 0.36 7.92
CA PHE A 271 21.42 0.78 9.20
C PHE A 271 21.00 -0.11 10.37
N GLY A 272 20.52 -1.34 10.08
CA GLY A 272 20.14 -2.32 11.09
C GLY A 272 19.14 -1.78 12.13
N ALA A 273 19.45 -1.97 13.41
CA ALA A 273 18.59 -1.56 14.53
C ALA A 273 18.34 -0.05 14.62
N SER A 274 19.15 0.77 13.95
CA SER A 274 19.01 2.24 13.96
C SER A 274 18.21 2.80 12.80
N SER A 275 17.80 1.98 11.82
CA SER A 275 17.07 2.44 10.63
C SER A 275 15.83 3.28 10.96
N ALA A 276 14.97 2.85 11.89
CA ALA A 276 13.77 3.62 12.23
C ALA A 276 14.10 5.00 12.83
N ARG A 277 15.11 5.08 13.70
CA ARG A 277 15.58 6.35 14.28
C ARG A 277 16.11 7.28 13.18
N ILE A 278 16.95 6.75 12.29
CA ILE A 278 17.49 7.50 11.16
C ILE A 278 16.38 8.03 10.26
N GLY A 279 15.37 7.21 9.94
CA GLY A 279 14.22 7.62 9.15
C GLY A 279 13.43 8.76 9.78
N TRP A 280 13.08 8.65 11.06
CA TRP A 280 12.40 9.74 11.76
C TRP A 280 13.22 11.01 11.84
N THR A 281 14.53 10.91 12.09
CA THR A 281 15.42 12.09 12.10
C THR A 281 15.52 12.74 10.72
N ALA A 282 15.58 11.95 9.64
CA ALA A 282 15.61 12.46 8.27
C ALA A 282 14.29 13.18 7.93
N ILE A 283 13.14 12.60 8.27
CA ILE A 283 11.82 13.23 8.05
C ILE A 283 11.71 14.55 8.83
N ALA A 284 12.12 14.57 10.10
CA ALA A 284 12.11 15.78 10.92
C ALA A 284 13.03 16.87 10.33
N ALA A 285 14.23 16.51 9.88
CA ALA A 285 15.16 17.42 9.23
C ALA A 285 14.59 17.98 7.91
N LEU A 286 13.93 17.15 7.10
CA LEU A 286 13.28 17.59 5.87
C LEU A 286 12.09 18.53 6.14
N ALA A 287 11.30 18.24 7.18
CA ALA A 287 10.20 19.11 7.58
C ALA A 287 10.71 20.48 8.04
N LEU A 288 11.76 20.51 8.87
CA LEU A 288 12.41 21.74 9.31
C LEU A 288 13.01 22.51 8.13
N PHE A 289 13.71 21.82 7.23
CA PHE A 289 14.27 22.42 6.02
C PHE A 289 13.18 23.05 5.16
N TRP A 290 12.05 22.36 4.97
CA TRP A 290 10.93 22.88 4.19
C TRP A 290 10.31 24.13 4.82
N LEU A 291 10.20 24.21 6.15
CA LEU A 291 9.66 25.39 6.84
C LEU A 291 10.47 26.65 6.55
N VAL A 292 11.80 26.51 6.39
CA VAL A 292 12.72 27.63 6.12
C VAL A 292 12.86 27.89 4.62
N ALA A 293 13.19 26.86 3.84
CA ALA A 293 13.61 27.01 2.44
C ALA A 293 12.45 26.88 1.43
N ARG A 294 11.30 26.34 1.85
CA ARG A 294 10.12 26.07 0.98
C ARG A 294 10.44 25.29 -0.31
N GLN A 295 11.50 24.48 -0.27
CA GLN A 295 11.92 23.58 -1.34
C GLN A 295 12.63 22.37 -0.74
N MET A 296 12.94 21.35 -1.53
CA MET A 296 13.69 20.18 -1.05
C MET A 296 15.21 20.41 -1.14
N PRO A 297 16.03 19.74 -0.30
CA PRO A 297 17.48 19.91 -0.33
C PRO A 297 18.09 19.62 -1.71
N TYR A 298 17.59 18.62 -2.42
CA TYR A 298 18.04 18.27 -3.77
C TYR A 298 17.59 19.28 -4.85
N ASP A 299 16.63 20.18 -4.58
CA ASP A 299 16.24 21.25 -5.50
C ASP A 299 17.29 22.40 -5.54
N LEU A 300 18.19 22.47 -4.55
CA LEU A 300 19.32 23.41 -4.53
C LEU A 300 20.34 23.16 -5.64
N ILE A 301 20.37 21.94 -6.20
CA ILE A 301 21.29 21.58 -7.28
C ILE A 301 20.99 22.45 -8.51
N PRO A 302 21.99 23.15 -9.09
CA PRO A 302 21.81 24.07 -10.20
C PRO A 302 21.09 23.44 -11.40
N GLY A 303 20.32 24.25 -12.11
CA GLY A 303 19.60 23.87 -13.33
C GLY A 303 18.91 25.08 -13.94
N ALA A 304 18.55 25.00 -15.22
CA ALA A 304 17.79 26.05 -15.89
C ALA A 304 16.35 26.05 -15.35
N VAL A 305 15.81 27.24 -15.06
CA VAL A 305 14.41 27.38 -14.66
C VAL A 305 13.55 27.01 -15.85
N VAL A 306 12.68 26.02 -15.70
CA VAL A 306 11.70 25.67 -16.73
C VAL A 306 10.61 26.73 -16.67
N GLY A 307 10.51 27.57 -17.70
CA GLY A 307 9.48 28.60 -17.84
C GLY A 307 9.74 29.86 -17.02
N GLY A 308 10.76 30.63 -17.39
CA GLY A 308 10.94 32.01 -16.95
C GLY A 308 11.28 32.89 -18.15
N ASP A 309 10.30 33.68 -18.57
CA ASP A 309 10.57 35.05 -19.03
C ASP A 309 10.84 35.91 -17.79
#